data_AF-A0A8J1YQD5-F1
#
_entry.id   AF-A0A8J1YQD5-F1
#
_cell.length_a   1.000
_cell.length_b   1.000
_cell.length_c   1.000
_cell.angle_alpha   90.00
_cell.angle_beta   90.00
_cell.angle_gamma   90.00
#
_symmetry.space_group_name_H-M   'P 1'
#
loop_
_entity.id
_entity.type
_entity.pdbx_description
1 polymer ?
#
loop_
_entity_poly.entity_id
_entity_poly.type
_entity_poly.pdbx_seq_one_letter_code
_entity_poly.pdbx_strand_id
1 'polypeptide(L)'
;MTIEPTDQAEAGPSGSSNLTAGSTPYHESSQFLHWRYSPSQLQSIRSELNLKSVEIVGRNRVLEKEAQISLGHDLTDPPAQTTYLTGEDEHLLLYFYCVQVSKICRHGFGLPELVEATAISYLKRFYLKNSVMEWHPKTIMR
;
A
#
# COMPACT_ATOMS: atom_id res chain seq x y z
N MET A 1 38.68 -59.48 -32.20
CA MET A 1 37.37 -58.84 -32.45
C MET A 1 37.46 -57.42 -31.93
N THR A 2 38.05 -56.51 -32.70
CA THR A 2 37.36 -55.55 -33.59
C THR A 2 36.41 -54.63 -32.82
N ILE A 3 36.93 -53.43 -32.59
CA ILE A 3 36.29 -52.20 -32.14
C ILE A 3 35.73 -51.53 -33.41
N GLU A 4 34.51 -50.97 -33.38
CA GLU A 4 34.09 -49.74 -34.09
C GLU A 4 32.63 -49.36 -33.74
N PRO A 5 32.24 -48.08 -33.91
CA PRO A 5 31.35 -47.35 -33.00
C PRO A 5 30.01 -46.95 -33.63
N THR A 6 29.02 -46.59 -32.81
CA THR A 6 27.75 -45.99 -33.24
C THR A 6 27.12 -45.32 -32.01
N ASP A 7 26.60 -44.11 -31.98
CA ASP A 7 26.64 -42.90 -32.80
C ASP A 7 26.07 -41.84 -31.83
N GLN A 8 26.60 -40.61 -31.85
CA GLN A 8 26.12 -39.53 -31.01
C GLN A 8 24.73 -39.12 -31.50
N ALA A 9 23.67 -39.44 -30.74
CA ALA A 9 22.36 -38.84 -31.00
C ALA A 9 22.33 -37.45 -30.36
N GLU A 10 22.55 -36.46 -31.23
CA GLU A 10 22.49 -35.03 -31.00
C GLU A 10 21.24 -34.55 -30.26
N ALA A 11 21.40 -33.40 -29.61
CA ALA A 11 20.37 -32.59 -29.01
C ALA A 11 19.20 -32.31 -29.97
N GLY A 12 18.05 -32.93 -29.72
CA GLY A 12 16.77 -32.41 -30.20
C GLY A 12 16.40 -31.15 -29.41
N PRO A 13 15.78 -30.13 -30.04
CA PRO A 13 15.48 -28.89 -29.37
C PRO A 13 14.52 -29.22 -28.23
N SER A 14 14.90 -28.85 -27.00
CA SER A 14 13.93 -28.66 -25.93
C SER A 14 12.88 -27.73 -26.51
N GLY A 15 11.74 -28.30 -26.91
CA GLY A 15 10.64 -27.54 -27.48
C GLY A 15 10.40 -26.41 -26.52
N SER A 16 10.68 -25.20 -26.99
CA SER A 16 10.35 -23.96 -26.30
C SER A 16 8.85 -24.07 -26.08
N SER A 17 8.48 -24.54 -24.90
CA SER A 17 7.13 -24.41 -24.39
C SER A 17 6.95 -22.92 -24.31
N ASN A 18 6.36 -22.37 -25.36
CA ASN A 18 5.68 -21.10 -25.29
C ASN A 18 4.62 -21.32 -24.21
N LEU A 19 5.00 -21.07 -22.96
CA LEU A 19 4.11 -20.87 -21.84
C LEU A 19 3.31 -19.62 -22.20
N THR A 20 2.34 -19.79 -23.09
CA THR A 20 1.27 -18.83 -23.23
C THR A 20 0.59 -18.84 -21.87
N ALA A 21 0.77 -17.76 -21.12
CA ALA A 21 0.08 -17.55 -19.87
C ALA A 21 -1.42 -17.53 -20.19
N GLY A 22 -2.06 -18.70 -20.09
CA GLY A 22 -3.52 -18.80 -20.14
C GLY A 22 -4.11 -17.92 -19.02
N SER A 23 -5.36 -17.50 -19.21
CA SER A 23 -6.12 -16.83 -18.14
C SER A 23 -6.27 -17.81 -16.99
N THR A 24 -5.40 -17.72 -15.99
CA THR A 24 -5.57 -18.47 -14.74
C THR A 24 -6.72 -17.82 -13.95
N PRO A 25 -7.43 -18.56 -13.08
CA PRO A 25 -8.43 -17.96 -12.19
C PRO A 25 -7.87 -16.80 -11.35
N TYR A 26 -6.56 -16.76 -11.13
CA TYR A 26 -5.88 -15.64 -10.49
C TYR A 26 -5.86 -14.38 -11.36
N HIS A 27 -5.68 -14.50 -12.67
CA HIS A 27 -5.66 -13.35 -13.60
C HIS A 27 -7.02 -12.65 -13.71
N GLU A 28 -8.10 -13.39 -13.46
CA GLU A 28 -9.48 -12.85 -13.41
C GLU A 28 -9.87 -12.33 -12.03
N SER A 29 -9.02 -12.53 -11.02
CA SER A 29 -9.31 -12.10 -9.65
C SER A 29 -9.26 -10.58 -9.49
N SER A 30 -10.08 -10.05 -8.57
CA SER A 30 -10.06 -8.62 -8.23
C SER A 30 -8.70 -8.16 -7.68
N GLN A 31 -7.96 -9.05 -7.02
CA GLN A 31 -6.60 -8.82 -6.55
C GLN A 31 -5.67 -8.48 -7.72
N PHE A 32 -5.68 -9.31 -8.77
CA PHE A 32 -4.80 -9.15 -9.91
C PHE A 32 -5.18 -7.93 -10.75
N LEU A 33 -6.47 -7.70 -10.94
CA LEU A 33 -6.98 -6.63 -11.80
C LEU A 33 -6.84 -5.24 -11.17
N HIS A 34 -7.11 -5.11 -9.87
CA HIS A 34 -7.24 -3.80 -9.23
C HIS A 34 -6.18 -3.49 -8.18
N TRP A 35 -5.47 -4.49 -7.66
CA TRP A 35 -4.57 -4.35 -6.52
C TRP A 35 -3.17 -4.90 -6.78
N ARG A 36 -2.78 -4.99 -8.06
CA ARG A 36 -1.44 -5.37 -8.50
C ARG A 36 -0.82 -4.24 -9.29
N TYR A 37 0.35 -3.80 -8.84
CA TYR A 37 1.04 -2.63 -9.37
C TYR A 37 2.54 -2.93 -9.45
N SER A 38 3.23 -2.31 -10.41
CA SER A 38 4.70 -2.26 -10.38
C SER A 38 5.18 -1.32 -9.26
N PRO A 39 6.44 -1.45 -8.81
CA PRO A 39 7.01 -0.52 -7.84
C PRO A 39 6.94 0.95 -8.28
N SER A 40 7.18 1.22 -9.56
CA SER A 40 7.08 2.57 -10.13
C SER A 40 5.65 3.10 -10.10
N GLN A 41 4.66 2.28 -10.47
CA GLN A 41 3.25 2.66 -10.39
C GLN A 41 2.82 2.98 -8.95
N LEU A 42 3.24 2.17 -7.97
CA LEU A 42 2.96 2.44 -6.56
C LEU A 42 3.56 3.76 -6.08
N GLN A 43 4.79 4.06 -6.50
CA GLN A 43 5.44 5.32 -6.15
C GLN A 43 4.71 6.52 -6.75
N SER A 44 4.29 6.43 -8.02
CA SER A 44 3.47 7.47 -8.66
C SER A 44 2.15 7.69 -7.94
N ILE A 45 1.42 6.62 -7.62
CA ILE A 45 0.13 6.70 -6.89
C ILE A 45 0.32 7.38 -5.53
N ARG A 46 1.37 7.01 -4.78
CA ARG A 46 1.65 7.61 -3.47
C ARG A 46 2.03 9.08 -3.57
N SER A 47 2.84 9.45 -4.55
CA SER A 47 3.24 10.84 -4.78
C SER A 47 2.05 11.72 -5.14
N GLU A 48 1.22 11.25 -6.09
CA GLU A 48 -0.01 11.95 -6.50
C GLU A 48 -0.99 12.11 -5.33
N LEU A 49 -1.18 11.04 -4.56
CA LEU A 49 -2.04 11.07 -3.37
C LEU A 49 -1.53 12.05 -2.32
N ASN A 50 -0.23 12.03 -2.01
CA ASN A 50 0.36 12.93 -1.03
C ASN A 50 0.18 14.40 -1.44
N LEU A 51 0.48 14.75 -2.70
CA LEU A 51 0.27 16.10 -3.23
C LEU A 51 -1.18 16.57 -3.06
N LYS A 52 -2.13 15.73 -3.49
CA LYS A 52 -3.57 16.02 -3.35
C LYS A 52 -3.99 16.16 -1.88
N SER A 53 -3.45 15.32 -1.01
CA SER A 53 -3.80 15.32 0.42
C SER A 53 -3.27 16.56 1.13
N VAL A 54 -2.08 17.04 0.77
CA VAL A 54 -1.53 18.30 1.29
C VAL A 54 -2.45 19.48 0.95
N GLU A 55 -2.94 19.55 -0.29
CA GLU A 55 -3.87 20.59 -0.72
C GLU A 55 -5.19 20.53 0.07
N ILE A 56 -5.79 19.35 0.20
CA ILE A 56 -7.05 19.14 0.91
C ILE A 56 -6.90 19.49 2.40
N VAL A 57 -5.86 19.00 3.05
CA VAL A 57 -5.60 19.25 4.48
C VAL A 57 -5.31 20.71 4.72
N GLY A 58 -4.54 21.36 3.83
CA GLY A 58 -4.30 22.80 3.90
C GLY A 58 -5.60 23.61 3.84
N ARG A 59 -6.48 23.30 2.88
CA ARG A 59 -7.80 23.93 2.77
C ARG A 59 -8.66 23.67 4.02
N ASN A 60 -8.71 22.44 4.50
CA ASN A 60 -9.51 22.08 5.69
C ASN A 60 -9.02 22.82 6.94
N ARG A 61 -7.71 23.00 7.12
CA ARG A 61 -7.15 23.76 8.25
C ARG A 61 -7.52 25.23 8.21
N VAL A 62 -7.54 25.85 7.03
CA VAL A 62 -7.98 27.24 6.87
C VAL A 62 -9.45 27.38 7.29
N LEU A 63 -10.31 26.49 6.80
CA LEU A 63 -11.73 26.49 7.15
C LEU A 63 -11.97 26.23 8.63
N GLU A 64 -11.22 25.30 9.24
CA GLU A 64 -11.30 25.01 10.67
C GLU A 64 -10.88 26.25 11.49
N LYS A 65 -9.83 26.95 11.07
CA LYS A 65 -9.39 28.19 11.69
C LYS A 65 -10.44 29.29 11.60
N GLU A 66 -11.03 29.50 10.42
CA GLU A 66 -12.12 30.48 10.22
C GLU A 66 -13.34 30.16 11.09
N ALA A 67 -13.72 28.88 11.15
CA ALA A 67 -14.81 28.43 12.01
C ALA A 67 -14.51 28.68 13.50
N GLN A 68 -13.27 28.43 13.94
CA GLN A 68 -12.86 28.62 15.33
C GLN A 68 -12.83 30.11 15.73
N ILE A 69 -12.37 30.98 14.82
CA ILE A 69 -12.46 32.45 14.99
C ILE A 69 -13.93 32.89 15.09
N SER A 70 -14.82 32.34 14.26
CA SER A 70 -16.26 32.66 14.32
C SER A 70 -16.91 32.28 15.66
N LEU A 71 -16.37 31.25 16.34
CA LEU A 71 -16.80 30.80 17.67
C LEU A 71 -16.21 31.62 18.83
N GLY A 72 -15.41 32.66 18.54
CA GLY A 72 -14.81 33.53 19.55
C GLY A 72 -13.55 32.98 20.21
N HIS A 73 -12.90 31.97 19.62
CA HIS A 73 -11.57 31.53 20.06
C HIS A 73 -10.49 32.43 19.47
N ASP A 74 -9.64 32.99 20.33
CA ASP A 74 -8.50 33.82 19.93
C ASP A 74 -7.28 32.93 19.61
N LEU A 75 -7.01 32.75 18.31
CA LEU A 75 -5.86 31.98 17.83
C LEU A 75 -4.68 32.96 17.59
N THR A 76 -4.15 33.52 18.67
CA THR A 76 -3.08 34.53 18.65
C THR A 76 -1.72 34.00 18.24
N ASP A 77 -1.51 32.68 18.29
CA ASP A 77 -0.23 32.10 17.87
C ASP A 77 -0.22 31.89 16.35
N PRO A 78 0.79 32.44 15.64
CA PRO A 78 1.00 32.07 14.24
C PRO A 78 1.20 30.55 14.21
N PRO A 79 0.42 29.81 13.41
CA PRO A 79 0.58 28.37 13.34
C PRO A 79 2.02 28.08 12.95
N ALA A 80 2.70 27.26 13.74
CA ALA A 80 4.03 26.75 13.38
C ALA A 80 3.97 26.28 11.92
N GLN A 81 4.99 26.61 11.11
CA GLN A 81 5.03 26.23 9.70
C GLN A 81 4.63 24.77 9.59
N THR A 82 3.47 24.53 8.99
CA THR A 82 2.83 23.23 9.03
C THR A 82 3.59 22.33 8.07
N THR A 83 4.62 21.67 8.59
CA THR A 83 5.34 20.64 7.84
C THR A 83 4.37 19.49 7.61
N TYR A 84 3.86 19.39 6.38
CA TYR A 84 3.09 18.24 5.96
C TYR A 84 3.98 17.00 5.88
N LEU A 85 3.40 15.82 6.06
CA LEU A 85 4.15 14.58 5.96
C LEU A 85 4.59 14.37 4.50
N THR A 86 5.84 13.95 4.32
CA THR A 86 6.28 13.46 3.01
C THR A 86 5.65 12.10 2.73
N GLY A 87 5.62 11.68 1.46
CA GLY A 87 5.14 10.34 1.09
C GLY A 87 5.95 9.20 1.74
N GLU A 88 7.21 9.44 2.09
CA GLU A 88 8.04 8.48 2.83
C GLU A 88 7.62 8.39 4.30
N ASP A 89 7.37 9.52 4.95
CA ASP A 89 6.88 9.58 6.33
C ASP A 89 5.52 8.87 6.46
N GLU A 90 4.61 9.12 5.52
CA GLU A 90 3.32 8.41 5.46
C GLU A 90 3.51 6.90 5.33
N HIS A 91 4.46 6.46 4.49
CA HIS A 91 4.74 5.05 4.31
C HIS A 91 5.33 4.39 5.55
N LEU A 92 6.26 5.07 6.23
CA LEU A 92 6.87 4.61 7.47
C LEU A 92 5.82 4.49 8.58
N LEU A 93 4.93 5.48 8.69
CA LEU A 93 3.85 5.48 9.65
C LEU A 93 2.87 4.33 9.39
N LEU A 94 2.49 4.09 8.13
CA LEU A 94 1.68 2.94 7.74
C LEU A 94 2.34 1.61 8.12
N TYR A 95 3.65 1.48 7.89
CA TYR A 95 4.39 0.28 8.27
C TYR A 95 4.34 0.04 9.78
N PHE A 96 4.57 1.09 10.58
CA PHE A 96 4.43 1.03 12.03
C PHE A 96 3.04 0.52 12.43
N TYR A 97 1.97 1.06 11.83
CA TYR A 97 0.62 0.63 12.16
C TYR A 97 0.30 -0.80 11.71
N CYS A 98 0.86 -1.28 10.59
CA CYS A 98 0.76 -2.70 10.22
C CYS A 98 1.32 -3.61 11.33
N VAL A 99 2.47 -3.25 11.91
CA VAL A 99 3.07 -4.00 13.03
C VAL A 99 2.17 -3.94 14.27
N GLN A 100 1.52 -2.80 14.52
CA GLN A 100 0.58 -2.67 15.64
C GLN A 100 -0.67 -3.52 15.45
N VAL A 101 -1.23 -3.59 14.23
CA VAL A 101 -2.33 -4.51 13.89
C VAL A 101 -1.92 -5.96 14.15
N SER A 102 -0.74 -6.38 13.69
CA SER A 102 -0.21 -7.72 13.99
C SER A 102 -0.17 -8.01 15.49
N LYS A 103 0.29 -7.05 16.30
CA LYS A 103 0.33 -7.21 17.76
C LYS A 103 -1.07 -7.33 18.37
N ILE A 104 -2.03 -6.51 17.92
CA ILE A 104 -3.42 -6.56 18.39
C ILE A 104 -4.07 -7.90 18.02
N CYS A 105 -3.90 -8.35 16.77
CA CYS A 105 -4.46 -9.61 16.31
C CYS A 105 -3.88 -10.80 17.08
N ARG A 106 -2.55 -10.88 17.24
CA ARG A 106 -1.89 -12.02 17.90
C ARG A 106 -1.98 -11.99 19.42
N HIS A 107 -1.64 -10.87 20.04
CA HIS A 107 -1.55 -10.76 21.50
C HIS A 107 -2.84 -10.27 22.15
N GLY A 108 -3.65 -9.48 21.45
CA GLY A 108 -4.91 -8.96 21.99
C GLY A 108 -6.05 -9.98 21.90
N PHE A 109 -6.24 -10.57 20.71
CA PHE A 109 -7.40 -11.42 20.42
C PHE A 109 -7.06 -12.88 20.08
N GLY A 110 -5.79 -13.22 19.85
CA GLY A 110 -5.38 -14.58 19.46
C GLY A 110 -5.94 -15.02 18.10
N LEU A 111 -6.10 -14.08 17.16
CA LEU A 111 -6.71 -14.36 15.86
C LEU A 111 -5.79 -15.18 14.95
N PRO A 112 -6.35 -16.00 14.05
CA PRO A 112 -5.56 -16.73 13.05
C PRO A 112 -4.79 -15.81 12.11
N GLU A 113 -3.65 -16.28 11.60
CA GLU A 113 -2.78 -15.55 10.67
C GLU A 113 -3.54 -15.06 9.42
N LEU A 114 -4.50 -15.84 8.92
CA LEU A 114 -5.32 -15.45 7.77
C LEU A 114 -6.11 -14.16 8.03
N VAL A 115 -6.62 -13.97 9.26
CA VAL A 115 -7.36 -12.77 9.66
C VAL A 115 -6.41 -11.59 9.81
N GLU A 116 -5.22 -11.81 10.36
CA GLU A 116 -4.16 -10.79 10.44
C GLU A 116 -3.76 -10.31 9.04
N ALA A 117 -3.48 -11.25 8.12
CA ALA A 117 -3.03 -10.94 6.76
C ALA A 117 -4.08 -10.18 5.96
N THR A 118 -5.37 -10.54 6.12
CA THR A 118 -6.48 -9.84 5.46
C THR A 118 -6.68 -8.43 6.05
N ALA A 119 -6.58 -8.25 7.37
CA ALA A 119 -6.64 -6.94 8.01
C ALA A 119 -5.51 -6.00 7.53
N ILE A 120 -4.26 -6.49 7.50
CA ILE A 120 -3.11 -5.73 6.99
C ILE A 120 -3.29 -5.39 5.50
N SER A 121 -3.84 -6.33 4.71
CA SER A 121 -4.10 -6.09 3.29
C SER A 121 -5.11 -4.98 3.10
N TYR A 122 -6.21 -4.96 3.85
CA TYR A 122 -7.19 -3.87 3.79
C TYR A 122 -6.61 -2.54 4.26
N LEU A 123 -5.80 -2.52 5.32
CA LEU A 123 -5.13 -1.30 5.78
C LEU A 123 -4.23 -0.71 4.68
N LYS A 124 -3.39 -1.53 4.04
CA LYS A 124 -2.50 -1.09 2.95
C LYS A 124 -3.28 -0.59 1.74
N ARG A 125 -4.38 -1.24 1.40
CA ARG A 125 -5.26 -0.85 0.28
C ARG A 125 -5.98 0.47 0.56
N PHE A 126 -6.47 0.65 1.78
CA PHE A 126 -7.11 1.89 2.23
C PHE A 126 -6.16 3.08 2.12
N TYR A 127 -4.94 2.94 2.64
CA TYR A 127 -3.92 3.99 2.59
C TYR A 127 -3.21 4.16 1.25
N LEU A 128 -3.58 3.38 0.24
CA LEU A 128 -3.18 3.63 -1.16
C LEU A 128 -4.12 4.61 -1.86
N LYS A 129 -5.31 4.86 -1.30
CA LYS A 129 -6.33 5.77 -1.84
C LYS A 129 -6.64 6.94 -0.93
N ASN A 130 -6.22 6.89 0.33
CA ASN A 130 -6.46 7.90 1.36
C ASN A 130 -5.15 8.22 2.09
N SER A 131 -4.91 9.48 2.45
CA SER A 131 -3.74 9.84 3.25
C SER A 131 -4.02 9.73 4.76
N VAL A 132 -2.96 9.44 5.50
CA VAL A 132 -2.94 9.47 6.98
C VAL A 132 -3.22 10.87 7.53
N MET A 133 -2.92 11.92 6.75
CA MET A 133 -3.18 13.30 7.15
C MET A 133 -4.68 13.62 7.25
N GLU A 134 -5.52 12.92 6.48
CA GLU A 134 -6.98 13.04 6.55
C GLU A 134 -7.59 11.99 7.49
N TRP A 135 -7.09 10.75 7.41
CA TRP A 135 -7.64 9.61 8.13
C TRP A 135 -6.63 9.02 9.11
N HIS A 136 -6.73 9.44 10.37
CA HIS A 136 -5.81 8.98 11.40
C HIS A 136 -5.95 7.46 11.65
N PRO A 137 -4.86 6.65 11.58
CA PRO A 137 -4.92 5.19 11.68
C PRO A 137 -5.55 4.65 12.96
N LYS A 138 -5.38 5.34 14.10
CA LYS A 138 -6.08 4.98 15.34
C LYS A 138 -7.61 5.03 15.22
N THR A 139 -8.16 5.92 14.39
CA THR A 139 -9.60 6.01 14.16
C THR A 139 -10.08 4.86 13.27
N ILE A 140 -9.26 4.45 12.30
CA ILE A 140 -9.58 3.34 11.39
C ILE A 140 -9.46 1.96 12.07
N MET A 141 -8.57 1.82 13.05
CA MET A 141 -8.35 0.57 13.79
C MET A 141 -9.22 0.41 15.03
N ARG A 142 -10.03 1.40 15.39
CA ARG A 142 -10.89 1.36 16.58
C ARG A 142 -12.09 0.45 16.35
#